data_AF-A0A942XM14-F1
#
_entry.id   AF-A0A942XM14-F1
#
_cell.length_a   1.000
_cell.length_b   1.000
_cell.length_c   1.000
_cell.angle_alpha   90.00
_cell.angle_beta   90.00
_cell.angle_gamma   90.00
#
_symmetry.space_group_name_H-M   'P 1'
#
loop_
_entity.id
_entity.type
_entity.pdbx_description
1 polymer ?
#
loop_
_entity_poly.entity_id
_entity_poly.type
_entity_poly.pdbx_seq_one_letter_code
_entity_poly.pdbx_strand_id
1 'polypeptide(L)'
;MKKKVMLGILVIFLIAFVPLFVLKDAEFGGSDDAGSTVVEEVDSSYQPWATPVLEKLIGGELPGEVESLIFCLQTGIGVGIIAFIMGRFVERRKWMKEE
;
A
#
# COMPACT_ATOMS: atom_id res chain seq x y z
N MET A 1 14.64 23.69 12.33
CA MET A 1 13.29 23.16 12.05
C MET A 1 13.34 21.92 11.14
N LYS A 2 13.96 21.98 9.95
CA LYS A 2 14.09 20.84 9.01
C LYS A 2 14.63 19.54 9.66
N LYS A 3 15.66 19.61 10.52
CA LYS A 3 16.20 18.43 11.24
C LYS A 3 15.21 17.78 12.21
N LYS A 4 14.39 18.58 12.90
CA LYS A 4 13.35 18.08 13.82
C LYS A 4 12.20 17.43 13.05
N VAL A 5 11.82 18.01 11.90
CA VAL A 5 10.81 17.44 10.98
C VAL A 5 11.30 16.11 10.39
N MET A 6 12.55 16.07 9.89
CA MET A 6 13.16 14.82 9.40
C MET A 6 13.23 13.74 10.47
N LEU A 7 13.61 14.11 11.71
CA LEU A 7 13.62 13.18 12.83
C LEU A 7 12.21 12.68 13.17
N GLY A 8 11.20 13.55 13.13
CA GLY A 8 9.80 13.17 13.35
C GLY A 8 9.29 12.18 12.29
N ILE A 9 9.60 12.42 11.02
CA ILE A 9 9.25 11.50 9.92
C ILE A 9 9.92 10.14 10.13
N LEU A 10 11.21 10.13 10.50
CA LEU A 10 11.94 8.89 10.78
C LEU A 10 11.30 8.12 11.94
N VAL A 11 10.90 8.80 13.01
CA VAL A 11 10.23 8.17 14.17
C VAL A 11 8.89 7.57 13.77
N ILE A 12 8.06 8.30 13.00
CA ILE A 12 6.78 7.79 12.50
C ILE A 12 7.00 6.55 11.62
N PHE A 13 8.00 6.61 10.73
CA PHE A 13 8.36 5.48 9.88
C PHE A 13 8.77 4.25 10.72
N LEU A 14 9.59 4.44 11.75
CA LEU A 14 9.99 3.36 12.65
C LEU A 14 8.79 2.79 13.42
N ILE A 15 7.88 3.63 13.92
CA ILE A 15 6.67 3.16 14.62
C ILE A 15 5.78 2.34 13.68
N ALA A 16 5.66 2.71 12.41
CA ALA A 16 4.86 1.97 11.43
C ALA A 16 5.52 0.64 11.01
N PHE A 17 6.84 0.63 10.80
CA PHE A 17 7.55 -0.50 10.21
C PHE A 17 8.16 -1.48 11.23
N VAL A 18 8.53 -1.05 12.44
CA VAL A 18 9.13 -1.95 13.44
C VAL A 18 8.15 -3.06 13.89
N PRO A 19 6.86 -2.78 14.17
CA PRO A 19 5.92 -3.81 14.58
C PRO A 19 5.75 -4.94 13.55
N LEU A 20 5.83 -4.63 12.26
CA LEU A 20 5.75 -5.60 11.16
C LEU A 20 6.79 -6.72 11.21
N PHE A 21 7.96 -6.47 11.83
CA PHE A 21 9.01 -7.49 11.96
C PHE A 21 9.03 -8.16 13.34
N VAL A 22 8.43 -7.54 14.36
CA VAL A 22 8.48 -8.00 15.77
C VAL A 22 7.22 -8.78 16.17
N LEU A 23 6.05 -8.42 15.62
CA LEU A 23 4.75 -9.04 15.94
C LEU A 23 4.31 -9.98 14.81
N LYS A 24 4.98 -11.13 14.70
CA LYS A 24 4.76 -12.12 13.62
C LYS A 24 3.54 -13.04 13.83
N ASP A 25 3.01 -13.11 15.05
CA ASP A 25 1.96 -14.06 15.43
C ASP A 25 0.56 -13.42 15.51
N ALA A 26 0.35 -12.27 14.85
CA ALA A 26 -0.93 -11.62 14.86
C ALA A 26 -1.79 -12.13 13.69
N GLU A 27 -2.89 -12.83 14.02
CA GLU A 27 -3.93 -13.20 13.05
C GLU A 27 -4.56 -11.93 12.48
N PHE A 28 -4.21 -11.61 11.24
CA PHE A 28 -4.76 -10.48 10.52
C PHE A 28 -5.35 -10.99 9.22
N GLY A 29 -6.67 -10.89 9.08
CA GLY A 29 -7.34 -11.25 7.85
C GLY A 29 -6.99 -10.27 6.71
N GLY A 30 -6.48 -10.81 5.61
CA GLY A 30 -6.16 -10.09 4.38
C GLY A 30 -7.40 -9.69 3.58
N SER A 31 -7.23 -8.73 2.67
CA SER A 31 -8.25 -8.38 1.67
C SER A 31 -8.61 -9.58 0.79
N ASP A 32 -7.60 -10.41 0.48
CA ASP A 32 -7.70 -11.50 -0.47
C ASP A 32 -8.10 -12.85 0.17
N ASP A 33 -8.26 -12.91 1.49
CA ASP A 33 -8.64 -14.14 2.21
C ASP A 33 -9.95 -14.73 1.69
N ALA A 34 -10.92 -13.86 1.38
CA ALA A 34 -12.21 -14.27 0.83
C ALA A 34 -12.08 -14.95 -0.54
N GLY A 35 -11.07 -14.60 -1.33
CA GLY A 35 -10.77 -15.26 -2.60
C GLY A 35 -10.13 -16.62 -2.39
N SER A 36 -9.18 -16.70 -1.44
CA SER A 36 -8.47 -17.94 -1.12
C SER A 36 -9.43 -19.03 -0.60
N THR A 37 -10.35 -18.69 0.30
CA THR A 37 -11.34 -19.64 0.85
C THR A 37 -12.23 -20.24 -0.23
N VAL A 38 -12.67 -19.43 -1.20
CA VAL A 38 -13.53 -19.92 -2.30
C VAL A 38 -12.76 -20.83 -3.25
N VAL A 39 -11.47 -20.56 -3.48
CA VAL A 39 -10.63 -21.42 -4.32
C VAL A 39 -10.39 -22.78 -3.64
N GLU A 40 -10.15 -22.81 -2.33
CA GLU A 40 -10.01 -24.06 -1.56
C GLU A 40 -11.32 -24.88 -1.54
N GLU A 41 -12.48 -24.23 -1.47
CA GLU A 41 -13.78 -24.91 -1.56
C GLU A 41 -14.04 -25.55 -2.93
N VAL A 42 -13.56 -24.92 -4.01
CA VAL A 42 -13.76 -25.39 -5.40
C VAL A 42 -12.73 -26.45 -5.79
N ASP A 43 -11.47 -26.28 -5.39
CA ASP A 43 -10.39 -27.23 -5.65
C ASP A 43 -9.39 -27.27 -4.49
N SER A 44 -9.63 -28.22 -3.57
CA SER A 44 -8.74 -28.50 -2.44
C SER A 44 -7.31 -28.94 -2.81
N SER A 45 -7.03 -29.23 -4.09
CA SER A 45 -5.68 -29.57 -4.57
C SER A 45 -4.93 -28.37 -5.16
N TYR A 46 -5.56 -27.20 -5.19
CA TYR A 46 -4.94 -25.99 -5.73
C TYR A 46 -3.70 -25.58 -4.93
N GLN A 47 -2.67 -25.16 -5.64
CA GLN A 47 -1.44 -24.63 -5.06
C GLN A 47 -1.21 -23.22 -5.62
N PRO A 48 -0.91 -22.21 -4.78
CA PRO A 48 -0.59 -20.87 -5.24
C PRO A 48 0.58 -20.89 -6.23
N TRP A 49 0.36 -20.35 -7.43
CA TRP A 49 1.39 -20.27 -8.48
C TRP A 49 2.38 -19.11 -8.25
N ALA A 50 2.08 -18.20 -7.33
CA ALA A 50 2.95 -17.12 -6.91
C ALA A 50 2.71 -16.76 -5.44
N THR A 51 3.80 -16.51 -4.71
CA THR A 51 3.76 -15.92 -3.36
C THR A 51 4.29 -14.49 -3.46
N PRO A 52 3.59 -13.49 -2.89
CA PRO A 52 4.04 -12.11 -2.84
C PRO A 52 5.48 -11.96 -2.33
N VAL A 53 6.25 -11.05 -2.95
CA VAL A 53 7.66 -10.82 -2.59
C VAL A 53 7.79 -10.36 -1.14
N LEU A 54 6.85 -9.55 -0.65
CA LEU A 54 6.84 -9.10 0.75
C LEU A 54 6.67 -10.26 1.72
N GLU A 55 5.73 -11.17 1.47
CA GLU A 55 5.51 -12.36 2.30
C GLU A 55 6.73 -13.27 2.35
N LYS A 56 7.41 -13.45 1.20
CA LYS A 56 8.70 -14.17 1.15
C LYS A 56 9.80 -13.49 1.99
N LEU A 57 9.81 -12.17 2.06
CA LEU A 57 10.82 -11.39 2.78
C LEU A 57 10.57 -11.36 4.30
N ILE A 58 9.31 -11.29 4.73
CA ILE A 58 8.93 -11.29 6.15
C ILE A 58 8.79 -12.69 6.75
N GLY A 59 8.66 -13.72 5.90
CA GLY A 59 8.57 -15.12 6.31
C GLY A 59 7.21 -15.52 6.88
N GLY A 60 6.16 -14.80 6.49
CA GLY A 60 4.77 -14.99 6.92
C GLY A 60 3.83 -14.13 6.08
N GLU A 61 2.52 -14.28 6.28
CA GLU A 61 1.52 -13.45 5.61
C GLU A 61 1.60 -11.99 6.08
N LEU A 62 1.39 -11.07 5.14
CA LEU A 62 1.38 -9.65 5.48
C LEU A 62 0.08 -9.33 6.21
N PRO A 63 0.09 -8.58 7.32
CA PRO A 63 -1.15 -8.17 7.98
C PRO A 63 -2.08 -7.44 7.00
N GLY A 64 -3.34 -7.86 6.90
CA GLY A 64 -4.31 -7.23 5.98
C GLY A 64 -4.50 -5.73 6.17
N GLU A 65 -4.31 -5.22 7.40
CA GLU A 65 -4.29 -3.79 7.69
C GLU A 65 -3.13 -3.05 6.99
N VAL A 66 -1.96 -3.71 6.92
CA VAL A 66 -0.77 -3.16 6.27
C VAL A 66 -0.90 -3.25 4.75
N GLU A 67 -1.47 -4.34 4.23
CA GLU A 67 -1.80 -4.47 2.82
C GLU A 67 -2.72 -3.31 2.37
N SER A 68 -3.80 -3.09 3.12
CA SER A 68 -4.76 -2.01 2.90
C SER A 68 -4.12 -0.62 3.00
N LEU A 69 -3.19 -0.41 3.95
CA LEU A 69 -2.44 0.84 4.09
C LEU A 69 -1.56 1.11 2.86
N ILE A 70 -0.83 0.11 2.37
CA ILE A 70 0.03 0.23 1.20
C ILE A 70 -0.84 0.52 -0.04
N PHE A 71 -1.99 -0.15 -0.18
CA PHE A 71 -2.94 0.11 -1.26
C PHE A 71 -3.51 1.53 -1.22
N CYS A 72 -3.87 2.01 -0.03
CA CYS A 72 -4.35 3.38 0.18
C CYS A 72 -3.27 4.41 -0.16
N LEU A 73 -2.01 4.16 0.25
CA LEU A 73 -0.88 5.03 -0.08
C LEU A 73 -0.65 5.09 -1.60
N GLN A 74 -0.66 3.96 -2.29
CA GLN A 74 -0.56 3.90 -3.75
C GLN A 74 -1.68 4.69 -4.41
N THR A 75 -2.91 4.54 -3.93
CA THR A 75 -4.07 5.28 -4.41
C THR A 75 -3.89 6.79 -4.21
N GLY A 76 -3.46 7.22 -3.02
CA GLY A 76 -3.22 8.63 -2.72
C GLY A 76 -2.16 9.25 -3.62
N ILE A 77 -1.05 8.55 -3.86
CA ILE A 77 0.00 8.99 -4.78
C ILE A 77 -0.53 9.06 -6.21
N GLY A 78 -1.23 8.02 -6.68
CA GLY A 78 -1.80 7.95 -8.03
C GLY A 78 -2.80 9.07 -8.30
N VAL A 79 -3.73 9.30 -7.37
CA VAL A 79 -4.70 10.40 -7.44
C VAL A 79 -3.99 11.75 -7.43
N GLY A 80 -2.98 11.94 -6.59
CA GLY A 80 -2.19 13.17 -6.53
C GLY A 80 -1.52 13.51 -7.87
N ILE A 81 -0.91 12.51 -8.53
CA ILE A 81 -0.30 12.67 -9.85
C ILE A 81 -1.35 13.03 -10.91
N ILE A 82 -2.46 12.29 -10.97
CA ILE A 82 -3.54 12.52 -11.95
C ILE A 82 -4.13 13.91 -11.77
N ALA A 83 -4.46 14.30 -10.53
CA ALA A 83 -5.02 15.61 -10.22
C ALA A 83 -4.06 16.74 -10.60
N PHE A 84 -2.75 16.58 -10.35
CA PHE A 84 -1.74 17.55 -10.76
C PHE A 84 -1.69 17.73 -12.29
N ILE A 85 -1.69 16.63 -13.05
CA ILE A 85 -1.68 16.67 -14.53
C ILE A 85 -2.96 17.32 -15.06
N MET A 86 -4.13 16.95 -14.53
CA MET A 86 -5.40 17.57 -14.92
C MET A 86 -5.42 19.07 -14.62
N GLY A 87 -4.95 19.48 -13.43
CA GLY A 87 -4.83 20.88 -13.05
C GLY A 87 -3.92 21.67 -14.00
N ARG A 88 -2.77 21.10 -14.37
CA ARG A 88 -1.85 21.66 -15.36
C ARG A 88 -2.50 21.85 -16.74
N PHE A 89 -3.33 20.91 -17.19
CA PHE A 89 -4.05 21.07 -18.46
C PHE A 89 -5.11 22.18 -18.41
N VAL A 90 -5.83 22.29 -17.30
CA VAL A 90 -6.81 23.38 -17.10
C VAL A 90 -6.12 24.74 -17.08
N GLU A 91 -5.00 24.87 -16.36
CA GLU A 91 -4.19 26.09 -16.31
C GLU A 91 -3.70 26.50 -17.71
N ARG A 92 -3.09 25.58 -18.46
CA ARG A 92 -2.62 25.85 -19.84
C ARG A 92 -3.74 26.38 -20.74
N ARG A 93 -4.97 25.88 -20.60
CA ARG A 93 -6.13 26.34 -21.37
C ARG A 93 -6.57 27.77 -21.04
N LYS A 94 -6.27 28.28 -19.85
CA LYS A 94 -6.56 29.68 -19.48
C LYS A 94 -5.57 30.63 -20.17
N TRP A 95 -4.28 30.29 -20.17
CA TRP A 95 -3.25 31.14 -20.75
C TRP A 95 -3.34 31.23 -22.28
N MET A 96 -3.74 30.14 -22.96
CA MET A 96 -3.95 30.19 -24.43
C MET A 96 -5.25 30.90 -24.88
N LYS A 97 -6.08 31.40 -23.96
CA LYS A 97 -7.27 32.20 -24.28
C LYS A 97 -7.05 33.70 -24.06
N GLU A 98 -5.94 34.07 -23.42
CA GLU A 98 -5.57 35.47 -23.16
C GLU A 98 -4.62 36.02 -24.25
N GLU A 99 -4.15 35.18 -25.18
CA GLU A 99 -3.62 35.55 -26.50
C GLU A 99 -4.71 35.49 -27.57
#